data_AF-A0AA92T1N0-F1
#
_entry.id   AF-A0AA92T1N0-F1
#
_cell.length_a   1.000
_cell.length_b   1.000
_cell.length_c   1.000
_cell.angle_alpha   90.00
_cell.angle_beta   90.00
_cell.angle_gamma   90.00
#
_symmetry.space_group_name_H-M   'P 1'
#
loop_
_entity.id
_entity.type
_entity.pdbx_description
1 polymer ?
#
loop_
_entity_poly.entity_id
_entity_poly.type
_entity_poly.pdbx_seq_one_letter_code
_entity_poly.pdbx_strand_id
1 'polypeptide(L)'
;MLKQQKIFFEFLRFCIGSAKEIPDSLKEADWKELYAIAKKQCLVGVLFDGIKKLPAEHVGMNKELLLQWMAESQMLEKANVRLNDAAIQVSEWFRKKGFRTCILKGQGNALMYPNPYSRTPGDIDIWVEGGDKRVISFVRSISPHEKACYHHIEFPSYKGVEVEVHYRPSFLLCFWHNRKLQKYYEMVMEEQFSHRVMLGEQGEIAIPMVEFNLIFQLTHIFSHLMNEGIGLRQLIDYYYVLCDFYKVYQNFSKTHPSSLTLKGGSTAFPKPLSPQGTGDVTAPPRRSEPLRSKVGGASKPSQDCAGWDRLSIEGDNSAGSTTAVTSSASTALDVVQKELKELGLWKFAGGIMYIMQEVFGMPASRLIVPPNEKYGKFVLNEVLEAGNFGRHDARNRFGRSQLGHNLQRVYRDIRLARYFPGEALCEPLFRVWHFFWRLKYKK
;
A
#
# COMPACT_ATOMS: atom_id res chain seq x y z
N MET A 1 -2.45 -21.87 17.23
CA MET A 1 -2.70 -22.03 15.79
C MET A 1 -2.90 -23.51 15.52
N LEU A 2 -4.00 -23.89 14.88
CA LEU A 2 -4.34 -25.27 14.56
C LEU A 2 -3.37 -25.82 13.50
N LYS A 3 -3.30 -27.16 13.35
CA LYS A 3 -2.38 -27.82 12.41
C LYS A 3 -2.55 -27.31 10.97
N GLN A 4 -3.77 -27.34 10.45
CA GLN A 4 -4.05 -26.91 9.06
C GLN A 4 -3.82 -25.41 8.85
N GLN A 5 -3.99 -24.57 9.89
CA GLN A 5 -3.63 -23.16 9.81
C GLN A 5 -2.11 -22.95 9.65
N LYS A 6 -1.28 -23.76 10.30
CA LYS A 6 0.18 -23.70 10.12
C LYS A 6 0.56 -24.10 8.68
N ILE A 7 0.01 -25.22 8.20
CA ILE A 7 0.20 -25.69 6.81
C ILE A 7 -0.24 -24.62 5.81
N PHE A 8 -1.39 -23.99 6.04
CA PHE A 8 -1.88 -22.88 5.21
C PHE A 8 -0.87 -21.73 5.13
N PHE A 9 -0.27 -21.30 6.25
CA PHE A 9 0.70 -20.20 6.25
C PHE A 9 2.03 -20.59 5.61
N GLU A 10 2.51 -21.81 5.82
CA GLU A 10 3.70 -22.34 5.13
C GLU A 10 3.47 -22.37 3.62
N PHE A 11 2.30 -22.85 3.17
CA PHE A 11 1.94 -22.81 1.76
C PHE A 11 1.77 -21.38 1.24
N LEU A 12 1.19 -20.47 2.01
CA LEU A 12 1.06 -19.06 1.64
C LEU A 12 2.43 -18.41 1.41
N ARG A 13 3.44 -18.71 2.25
CA ARG A 13 4.83 -18.25 2.06
C ARG A 13 5.41 -18.70 0.72
N PHE A 14 5.16 -19.96 0.34
CA PHE A 14 5.52 -20.47 -0.99
C PHE A 14 4.76 -19.72 -2.10
N CYS A 15 3.46 -19.48 -1.94
CA CYS A 15 2.63 -18.79 -2.93
C CYS A 15 3.11 -17.35 -3.20
N ILE A 16 3.44 -16.60 -2.14
CA ILE A 16 3.92 -15.21 -2.25
C ILE A 16 5.43 -15.10 -2.50
N GLY A 17 6.15 -16.23 -2.55
CA GLY A 17 7.57 -16.31 -2.89
C GLY A 17 8.54 -15.92 -1.77
N SER A 18 8.08 -15.85 -0.52
CA SER A 18 8.98 -15.65 0.63
C SER A 18 9.69 -16.94 1.05
N ALA A 19 9.08 -18.10 0.77
CA ALA A 19 9.75 -19.41 0.78
C ALA A 19 9.93 -19.90 -0.66
N LYS A 20 11.13 -20.37 -1.00
CA LYS A 20 11.45 -20.90 -2.34
C LYS A 20 11.06 -22.36 -2.50
N GLU A 21 11.16 -23.12 -1.42
CA GLU A 21 10.94 -24.56 -1.40
C GLU A 21 9.47 -24.89 -1.11
N ILE A 22 9.02 -26.01 -1.68
CA ILE A 22 7.69 -26.56 -1.39
C ILE A 22 7.70 -27.06 0.07
N PRO A 23 6.78 -26.61 0.93
CA PRO A 23 6.78 -27.03 2.32
C PRO A 23 6.38 -28.51 2.45
N ASP A 24 7.21 -29.31 3.12
CA ASP A 24 6.97 -30.74 3.35
C ASP A 24 5.63 -31.03 4.05
N SER A 25 5.15 -30.07 4.84
CA SER A 25 3.88 -30.17 5.57
C SER A 25 2.66 -30.26 4.65
N LEU A 26 2.78 -29.92 3.36
CA LEU A 26 1.71 -30.11 2.36
C LEU A 26 1.31 -31.58 2.18
N LYS A 27 2.19 -32.53 2.49
CA LYS A 27 1.87 -33.97 2.50
C LYS A 27 0.73 -34.30 3.46
N GLU A 28 0.49 -33.45 4.46
CA GLU A 28 -0.54 -33.59 5.48
C GLU A 28 -1.67 -32.55 5.34
N ALA A 29 -1.70 -31.82 4.21
CA ALA A 29 -2.69 -30.77 3.99
C ALA A 29 -4.09 -31.35 3.76
N ASP A 30 -5.07 -30.84 4.51
CA ASP A 30 -6.46 -30.95 4.12
C ASP A 30 -6.79 -29.81 3.16
N TRP A 31 -6.77 -30.11 1.87
CA TRP A 31 -7.04 -29.14 0.82
C TRP A 31 -8.44 -28.52 0.88
N LYS A 32 -9.44 -29.22 1.45
CA LYS A 32 -10.77 -28.64 1.65
C LYS A 32 -10.75 -27.59 2.76
N GLU A 33 -10.01 -27.85 3.84
CA GLU A 33 -9.82 -26.86 4.92
C GLU A 33 -9.01 -25.66 4.44
N LEU A 34 -7.91 -25.88 3.70
CA LEU A 34 -7.12 -24.81 3.08
C LEU A 34 -7.98 -23.95 2.14
N TYR A 35 -8.85 -24.57 1.35
CA TYR A 35 -9.80 -23.84 0.50
C TYR A 35 -10.78 -23.00 1.31
N ALA A 36 -11.33 -23.55 2.39
CA ALA A 36 -12.22 -22.80 3.28
C ALA A 36 -11.52 -21.58 3.90
N ILE A 37 -10.26 -21.73 4.35
CA ILE A 37 -9.45 -20.62 4.86
C ILE A 37 -9.20 -19.59 3.75
N ALA A 38 -8.82 -20.03 2.55
CA ALA A 38 -8.55 -19.16 1.41
C ALA A 38 -9.79 -18.32 1.03
N LYS A 39 -10.98 -18.93 1.01
CA LYS A 39 -12.24 -18.22 0.78
C LYS A 39 -12.55 -17.22 1.89
N LYS A 40 -12.47 -17.65 3.16
CA LYS A 40 -12.69 -16.79 4.34
C LYS A 40 -11.80 -15.54 4.31
N GLN A 41 -10.57 -15.69 3.81
CA GLN A 41 -9.53 -14.67 3.82
C GLN A 41 -9.35 -13.95 2.47
N CYS A 42 -10.16 -14.28 1.46
CA CYS A 42 -10.09 -13.74 0.09
C CYS A 42 -8.73 -13.93 -0.61
N LEU A 43 -8.14 -15.11 -0.46
CA LEU A 43 -6.82 -15.47 -1.02
C LEU A 43 -6.87 -16.62 -2.03
N VAL A 44 -8.06 -16.95 -2.58
CA VAL A 44 -8.24 -18.08 -3.51
C VAL A 44 -7.30 -17.96 -4.72
N GLY A 45 -7.28 -16.82 -5.40
CA GLY A 45 -6.41 -16.63 -6.57
C GLY A 45 -4.92 -16.73 -6.22
N VAL A 46 -4.49 -16.11 -5.11
CA VAL A 46 -3.09 -16.16 -4.65
C VAL A 46 -2.63 -17.59 -4.37
N LEU A 47 -3.45 -18.38 -3.68
CA LEU A 47 -3.12 -19.78 -3.40
C LEU A 47 -3.21 -20.65 -4.66
N PHE A 48 -4.15 -20.37 -5.57
CA PHE A 48 -4.25 -21.10 -6.83
C PHE A 48 -3.02 -20.87 -7.73
N ASP A 49 -2.46 -19.66 -7.74
CA ASP A 49 -1.17 -19.40 -8.38
C ASP A 49 -0.03 -20.24 -7.78
N GLY A 50 -0.07 -20.53 -6.47
CA GLY A 50 0.84 -21.48 -5.83
C GLY A 50 0.56 -22.93 -6.22
N ILE A 51 -0.71 -23.35 -6.27
CA ILE A 51 -1.11 -24.70 -6.66
C ILE A 51 -0.59 -25.03 -8.07
N LYS A 52 -0.68 -24.08 -9.01
CA LYS A 52 -0.17 -24.23 -10.39
C LYS A 52 1.34 -24.51 -10.46
N LYS A 53 2.11 -24.18 -9.42
CA LYS A 53 3.56 -24.40 -9.34
C LYS A 53 3.93 -25.74 -8.70
N LEU A 54 2.96 -26.46 -8.12
CA LEU A 54 3.21 -27.73 -7.44
C LEU A 54 3.32 -28.87 -8.46
N PRO A 55 4.25 -29.83 -8.25
CA PRO A 55 4.22 -31.11 -8.95
C PRO A 55 2.94 -31.87 -8.63
N ALA A 56 2.44 -32.67 -9.58
CA ALA A 56 1.18 -33.39 -9.44
C ALA A 56 1.09 -34.27 -8.18
N GLU A 57 2.22 -34.85 -7.74
CA GLU A 57 2.32 -35.67 -6.53
C GLU A 57 2.02 -34.90 -5.22
N HIS A 58 2.24 -33.58 -5.20
CA HIS A 58 1.94 -32.72 -4.06
C HIS A 58 0.50 -32.20 -4.10
N VAL A 59 -0.15 -32.26 -5.27
CA VAL A 59 -1.54 -31.88 -5.47
C VAL A 59 -2.43 -33.08 -5.12
N GLY A 60 -2.47 -33.42 -3.82
CA GLY A 60 -3.33 -34.46 -3.25
C GLY A 60 -4.84 -34.12 -3.25
N MET A 61 -5.31 -33.32 -4.21
CA MET A 61 -6.70 -32.88 -4.33
C MET A 61 -7.49 -33.79 -5.25
N ASN A 62 -8.76 -34.03 -4.90
CA ASN A 62 -9.68 -34.63 -5.87
C ASN A 62 -9.97 -33.65 -7.02
N LYS A 63 -10.34 -34.20 -8.17
CA LYS A 63 -10.57 -33.41 -9.40
C LYS A 63 -11.66 -32.34 -9.23
N GLU A 64 -12.71 -32.65 -8.48
CA GLU A 64 -13.82 -31.73 -8.24
C GLU A 64 -13.36 -30.47 -7.49
N LEU A 65 -12.60 -30.63 -6.40
CA LEU A 65 -12.07 -29.50 -5.63
C LEU A 65 -11.10 -28.67 -6.48
N LEU A 66 -10.21 -29.30 -7.24
CA LEU A 66 -9.30 -28.58 -8.14
C LEU A 66 -10.07 -27.76 -9.19
N LEU A 67 -11.16 -28.30 -9.76
CA LEU A 67 -12.02 -27.57 -10.67
C LEU A 67 -12.72 -26.39 -9.99
N GLN A 68 -13.11 -26.50 -8.71
CA GLN A 68 -13.67 -25.37 -7.95
C GLN A 68 -12.65 -24.23 -7.78
N TRP A 69 -11.41 -24.54 -7.37
CA TRP A 69 -10.33 -23.55 -7.28
C TRP A 69 -10.10 -22.85 -8.62
N MET A 70 -10.03 -23.62 -9.71
CA MET A 70 -9.80 -23.10 -11.05
C MET A 70 -10.95 -22.19 -11.50
N ALA A 71 -12.19 -22.60 -11.29
CA ALA A 71 -13.37 -21.82 -11.67
C ALA A 71 -13.43 -20.48 -10.89
N GLU A 72 -13.23 -20.50 -9.57
CA GLU A 72 -13.19 -19.28 -8.77
C GLU A 72 -12.04 -18.36 -9.21
N SER A 73 -10.84 -18.91 -9.47
CA SER A 73 -9.72 -18.10 -9.96
C SER A 73 -10.00 -17.45 -11.32
N GLN A 74 -10.61 -18.16 -12.27
CA GLN A 74 -11.00 -17.57 -13.56
C GLN A 74 -12.07 -16.47 -13.41
N MET A 75 -12.99 -16.62 -12.47
CA MET A 75 -13.96 -15.56 -12.15
C MET A 75 -13.27 -14.32 -11.58
N LEU A 76 -12.25 -14.50 -10.73
CA LEU A 76 -11.45 -13.40 -10.20
C LEU A 76 -10.68 -12.66 -11.30
N GLU A 77 -10.09 -13.39 -12.25
CA GLU A 77 -9.39 -12.76 -13.38
C GLU A 77 -10.33 -11.86 -14.18
N LYS A 78 -11.52 -12.37 -14.55
CA LYS A 78 -12.56 -11.57 -15.23
C LYS A 78 -13.02 -10.37 -14.41
N ALA A 79 -13.16 -10.53 -13.10
CA ALA A 79 -13.55 -9.44 -12.21
C ALA A 79 -12.47 -8.34 -12.13
N ASN A 80 -11.18 -8.71 -12.11
CA ASN A 80 -10.09 -7.75 -12.17
C ASN A 80 -10.03 -6.99 -13.49
N VAL A 81 -10.22 -7.66 -14.64
CA VAL A 81 -10.30 -6.98 -15.94
C VAL A 81 -11.44 -5.94 -15.95
N ARG A 82 -12.62 -6.32 -15.50
CA ARG A 82 -13.76 -5.39 -15.39
C ARG A 82 -13.47 -4.22 -14.44
N LEU A 83 -12.80 -4.49 -13.32
CA LEU A 83 -12.46 -3.47 -12.33
C LEU A 83 -11.38 -2.51 -12.84
N ASN A 84 -10.43 -2.98 -13.66
CA ASN A 84 -9.47 -2.12 -14.35
C ASN A 84 -10.17 -1.12 -15.28
N ASP A 85 -11.04 -1.64 -16.15
CA ASP A 85 -11.81 -0.82 -17.09
C ASP A 85 -12.68 0.22 -16.35
N ALA A 86 -13.29 -0.17 -15.24
CA ALA A 86 -14.10 0.71 -14.41
C ALA A 86 -13.24 1.79 -13.72
N ALA A 87 -12.09 1.42 -13.14
CA ALA A 87 -11.19 2.36 -12.48
C ALA A 87 -10.66 3.43 -13.45
N ILE A 88 -10.31 3.04 -14.68
CA ILE A 88 -9.88 3.98 -15.73
C ILE A 88 -11.04 4.92 -16.10
N GLN A 89 -12.21 4.38 -16.43
CA GLN A 89 -13.35 5.17 -16.91
C GLN A 89 -13.89 6.13 -15.83
N VAL A 90 -13.99 5.69 -14.58
CA VAL A 90 -14.40 6.54 -13.46
C VAL A 90 -13.37 7.65 -13.23
N SER A 91 -12.07 7.32 -13.23
CA SER A 91 -10.99 8.31 -13.09
C SER A 91 -11.03 9.38 -14.18
N GLU A 92 -11.15 8.96 -15.44
CA GLU A 92 -11.27 9.88 -16.58
C GLU A 92 -12.53 10.74 -16.51
N TRP A 93 -13.65 10.15 -16.09
CA TRP A 93 -14.91 10.86 -15.97
C TRP A 93 -14.81 12.00 -14.93
N PHE A 94 -14.23 11.76 -13.76
CA PHE A 94 -13.98 12.81 -12.76
C PHE A 94 -12.99 13.87 -13.28
N ARG A 95 -11.93 13.46 -13.98
CA ARG A 95 -10.97 14.40 -14.61
C ARG A 95 -11.62 15.33 -15.61
N LYS A 96 -12.51 14.81 -16.47
CA LYS A 96 -13.30 15.63 -17.41
C LYS A 96 -14.24 16.62 -16.71
N LYS A 97 -14.53 16.41 -15.42
CA LYS A 97 -15.33 17.30 -14.56
C LYS A 97 -14.47 18.27 -13.73
N GLY A 98 -13.17 18.33 -13.99
CA GLY A 98 -12.26 19.27 -13.32
C GLY A 98 -11.79 18.79 -11.94
N PHE A 99 -11.71 17.48 -11.74
CA PHE A 99 -11.17 16.88 -10.52
C PHE A 99 -9.93 16.06 -10.82
N ARG A 100 -8.83 16.31 -10.10
CA ARG A 100 -7.73 15.36 -10.05
C ARG A 100 -8.12 14.17 -9.18
N THR A 101 -7.60 12.99 -9.52
CA THR A 101 -8.05 11.72 -8.94
C THR A 101 -6.87 10.81 -8.62
N CYS A 102 -6.95 10.03 -7.55
CA CYS A 102 -5.98 8.99 -7.18
C CYS A 102 -6.70 7.75 -6.66
N ILE A 103 -6.38 6.57 -7.18
CA ILE A 103 -6.95 5.28 -6.77
C ILE A 103 -6.15 4.74 -5.59
N LEU A 104 -6.72 4.83 -4.38
CA LEU A 104 -5.98 4.66 -3.12
C LEU A 104 -5.55 3.21 -2.83
N LYS A 105 -6.38 2.23 -3.21
CA LYS A 105 -6.16 0.80 -2.98
C LYS A 105 -6.70 0.00 -4.17
N GLY A 106 -6.95 -1.29 -3.99
CA GLY A 106 -7.65 -2.06 -5.03
C GLY A 106 -6.74 -2.35 -6.22
N GLN A 107 -7.01 -1.72 -7.37
CA GLN A 107 -6.23 -1.98 -8.59
C GLN A 107 -4.82 -1.38 -8.56
N GLY A 108 -4.59 -0.30 -7.81
CA GLY A 108 -3.22 0.14 -7.51
C GLY A 108 -2.43 -0.93 -6.76
N ASN A 109 -3.08 -1.69 -5.86
CA ASN A 109 -2.44 -2.80 -5.16
C ASN A 109 -2.18 -4.00 -6.07
N ALA A 110 -3.11 -4.32 -6.96
CA ALA A 110 -2.98 -5.45 -7.89
C ALA A 110 -1.69 -5.37 -8.73
N LEU A 111 -1.27 -4.17 -9.13
CA LEU A 111 -0.02 -3.96 -9.89
C LEU A 111 1.25 -4.41 -9.17
N MET A 112 1.23 -4.48 -7.83
CA MET A 112 2.39 -4.92 -7.03
C MET A 112 2.45 -6.45 -6.87
N TYR A 113 1.38 -7.17 -7.21
CA TYR A 113 1.33 -8.63 -7.13
C TYR A 113 2.11 -9.27 -8.30
N PRO A 114 2.73 -10.45 -8.11
CA PRO A 114 3.35 -11.19 -9.21
C PRO A 114 2.39 -11.48 -10.38
N ASN A 115 1.13 -11.75 -10.04
CA ASN A 115 0.01 -11.84 -10.98
C ASN A 115 -1.10 -10.88 -10.50
N PRO A 116 -1.31 -9.73 -11.18
CA PRO A 116 -2.33 -8.78 -10.79
C PRO A 116 -3.75 -9.36 -10.74
N TYR A 117 -4.04 -10.35 -11.59
CA TYR A 117 -5.38 -10.90 -11.75
C TYR A 117 -5.76 -11.94 -10.67
N SER A 118 -4.82 -12.35 -9.83
CA SER A 118 -5.09 -13.29 -8.73
C SER A 118 -5.49 -12.61 -7.42
N ARG A 119 -5.33 -11.29 -7.33
CA ARG A 119 -5.82 -10.49 -6.21
C ARG A 119 -7.35 -10.48 -6.21
N THR A 120 -7.99 -10.75 -5.08
CA THR A 120 -9.45 -10.59 -4.97
C THR A 120 -9.83 -9.10 -5.06
N PRO A 121 -10.62 -8.68 -6.07
CA PRO A 121 -11.02 -7.29 -6.23
C PRO A 121 -12.02 -6.84 -5.15
N GLY A 122 -12.16 -5.53 -5.00
CA GLY A 122 -13.12 -4.90 -4.10
C GLY A 122 -13.86 -3.75 -4.79
N ASP A 123 -14.20 -2.74 -4.01
CA ASP A 123 -14.67 -1.42 -4.43
C ASP A 123 -13.57 -0.59 -5.13
N ILE A 124 -14.00 0.49 -5.79
CA ILE A 124 -13.12 1.56 -6.25
C ILE A 124 -13.11 2.67 -5.20
N ASP A 125 -12.01 2.79 -4.45
CA ASP A 125 -11.72 3.95 -3.63
C ASP A 125 -11.00 5.02 -4.45
N ILE A 126 -11.77 5.99 -4.94
CA ILE A 126 -11.22 7.11 -5.71
C ILE A 126 -11.10 8.35 -4.82
N TRP A 127 -9.87 8.77 -4.55
CA TRP A 127 -9.59 10.06 -3.93
C TRP A 127 -9.74 11.17 -4.95
N VAL A 128 -10.58 12.14 -4.63
CA VAL A 128 -10.94 13.26 -5.49
C VAL A 128 -10.56 14.58 -4.82
N GLU A 129 -9.84 15.42 -5.55
CA GLU A 129 -9.39 16.72 -5.04
C GLU A 129 -10.54 17.71 -4.82
N GLY A 130 -10.58 18.40 -3.67
CA GLY A 130 -11.52 19.49 -3.44
C GLY A 130 -12.13 19.53 -2.05
N GLY A 131 -11.78 18.57 -1.18
CA GLY A 131 -12.30 18.47 0.17
C GLY A 131 -13.79 18.11 0.21
N ASP A 132 -14.30 17.94 1.43
CA ASP A 132 -15.64 17.40 1.65
C ASP A 132 -16.76 18.24 1.02
N LYS A 133 -16.78 19.56 1.22
CA LYS A 133 -17.86 20.42 0.73
C LYS A 133 -18.02 20.36 -0.79
N ARG A 134 -16.93 20.51 -1.55
CA ARG A 134 -16.96 20.52 -3.03
C ARG A 134 -17.34 19.15 -3.56
N VAL A 135 -16.71 18.09 -3.03
CA VAL A 135 -16.93 16.72 -3.51
C VAL A 135 -18.35 16.23 -3.18
N ILE A 136 -18.83 16.43 -1.95
CA ILE A 136 -20.20 16.04 -1.55
C ILE A 136 -21.23 16.80 -2.38
N SER A 137 -21.08 18.12 -2.54
CA SER A 137 -22.00 18.93 -3.34
C SER A 137 -22.02 18.49 -4.80
N PHE A 138 -20.86 18.15 -5.36
CA PHE A 138 -20.77 17.68 -6.74
C PHE A 138 -21.45 16.32 -6.91
N VAL A 139 -21.13 15.34 -6.06
CA VAL A 139 -21.75 14.00 -6.13
C VAL A 139 -23.27 14.10 -5.98
N ARG A 140 -23.77 14.92 -5.05
CA ARG A 140 -25.21 15.10 -4.87
C ARG A 140 -25.93 15.87 -5.97
N SER A 141 -25.21 16.66 -6.76
CA SER A 141 -25.78 17.24 -7.97
C SER A 141 -26.14 16.18 -9.03
N ILE A 142 -25.55 14.98 -8.91
CA ILE A 142 -25.76 13.84 -9.81
C ILE A 142 -26.65 12.78 -9.15
N SER A 143 -26.40 12.47 -7.88
CA SER A 143 -27.17 11.52 -7.08
C SER A 143 -27.53 12.15 -5.71
N PRO A 144 -28.70 12.80 -5.60
CA PRO A 144 -29.05 13.66 -4.46
C PRO A 144 -29.12 12.98 -3.08
N HIS A 145 -29.15 11.65 -3.02
CA HIS A 145 -29.39 10.89 -1.80
C HIS A 145 -28.17 10.09 -1.30
N GLU A 146 -27.00 10.27 -1.94
CA GLU A 146 -25.79 9.57 -1.52
C GLU A 146 -25.37 9.97 -0.10
N LYS A 147 -24.99 8.95 0.67
CA LYS A 147 -24.63 9.10 2.08
C LYS A 147 -23.15 9.44 2.17
N ALA A 148 -22.87 10.57 2.80
CA ALA A 148 -21.51 10.96 3.17
C ALA A 148 -21.16 10.44 4.57
N CYS A 149 -19.97 9.85 4.70
CA CYS A 149 -19.35 9.52 5.97
C CYS A 149 -18.22 10.52 6.28
N TYR A 150 -17.29 10.25 7.21
CA TYR A 150 -16.26 11.24 7.53
C TYR A 150 -15.24 11.48 6.39
N HIS A 151 -15.00 10.48 5.53
CA HIS A 151 -13.89 10.49 4.58
C HIS A 151 -14.30 10.23 3.12
N HIS A 152 -15.47 9.62 2.87
CA HIS A 152 -16.03 9.42 1.53
C HIS A 152 -17.53 9.74 1.46
N ILE A 153 -18.04 9.76 0.24
CA ILE A 153 -19.47 9.69 -0.09
C ILE A 153 -19.71 8.49 -1.04
N GLU A 154 -20.80 7.77 -0.82
CA GLU A 154 -21.27 6.72 -1.74
C GLU A 154 -21.48 7.29 -3.15
N PHE A 155 -21.32 6.47 -4.18
CA PHE A 155 -21.52 6.87 -5.57
C PHE A 155 -22.24 5.77 -6.35
N PRO A 156 -23.09 6.10 -7.34
CA PRO A 156 -23.76 5.10 -8.15
C PRO A 156 -22.77 4.10 -8.75
N SER A 157 -23.10 2.81 -8.65
CA SER A 157 -22.22 1.76 -9.16
C SER A 157 -21.94 1.96 -10.65
N TYR A 158 -20.69 1.85 -11.06
CA TYR A 158 -20.29 1.98 -12.45
C TYR A 158 -20.13 0.60 -13.09
N LYS A 159 -20.97 0.27 -14.07
CA LYS A 159 -21.01 -1.07 -14.70
C LYS A 159 -20.98 -2.17 -13.62
N GLY A 160 -21.82 -2.06 -12.59
CA GLY A 160 -21.93 -3.00 -11.47
C GLY A 160 -20.69 -3.14 -10.57
N VAL A 161 -19.80 -2.15 -10.58
CA VAL A 161 -18.70 -2.00 -9.63
C VAL A 161 -19.06 -0.89 -8.63
N GLU A 162 -18.91 -1.16 -7.34
CA GLU A 162 -19.12 -0.18 -6.28
C GLU A 162 -18.01 0.88 -6.29
N VAL A 163 -18.38 2.15 -6.12
CA VAL A 163 -17.46 3.28 -6.14
C VAL A 163 -17.66 4.09 -4.87
N GLU A 164 -16.58 4.28 -4.12
CA GLU A 164 -16.52 5.18 -2.97
C GLU A 164 -15.71 6.42 -3.37
N VAL A 165 -16.31 7.60 -3.27
CA VAL A 165 -15.66 8.86 -3.65
C VAL A 165 -15.08 9.49 -2.40
N HIS A 166 -13.77 9.33 -2.23
CA HIS A 166 -13.02 9.86 -1.10
C HIS A 166 -12.68 11.32 -1.32
N TYR A 167 -12.94 12.15 -0.31
CA TYR A 167 -12.35 13.50 -0.19
C TYR A 167 -11.26 13.53 0.89
N ARG A 168 -11.11 12.45 1.63
CA ARG A 168 -9.98 12.17 2.54
C ARG A 168 -9.57 10.70 2.35
N PRO A 169 -8.27 10.38 2.27
CA PRO A 169 -7.85 9.00 2.08
C PRO A 169 -8.32 8.04 3.18
N SER A 170 -8.09 8.42 4.44
CA SER A 170 -8.51 7.65 5.62
C SER A 170 -8.63 8.57 6.83
N PHE A 171 -8.90 8.01 8.01
CA PHE A 171 -9.06 8.76 9.26
C PHE A 171 -8.69 7.91 10.48
N LEU A 172 -8.41 8.58 11.59
CA LEU A 172 -8.26 7.98 12.92
C LEU A 172 -9.41 8.45 13.83
N LEU A 173 -9.75 7.67 14.85
CA LEU A 173 -10.80 8.00 15.82
C LEU A 173 -10.28 9.00 16.86
N CYS A 174 -9.00 8.90 17.25
CA CYS A 174 -8.37 9.90 18.10
C CYS A 174 -8.24 11.24 17.38
N PHE A 175 -8.95 12.26 17.86
CA PHE A 175 -9.02 13.58 17.22
C PHE A 175 -7.63 14.22 16.98
N TRP A 176 -6.69 14.05 17.90
CA TRP A 176 -5.34 14.60 17.78
C TRP A 176 -4.53 13.90 16.68
N HIS A 177 -4.54 12.56 16.67
CA HIS A 177 -3.87 11.79 15.63
C HIS A 177 -4.53 12.04 14.28
N ASN A 178 -5.86 12.08 14.23
CA ASN A 178 -6.60 12.35 13.00
C ASN A 178 -6.29 13.75 12.45
N ARG A 179 -6.22 14.78 13.30
CA ARG A 179 -5.81 16.14 12.86
C ARG A 179 -4.42 16.12 12.23
N LYS A 180 -3.47 15.36 12.79
CA LYS A 180 -2.14 15.19 12.17
C LYS A 180 -2.21 14.41 10.87
N LEU A 181 -2.98 13.33 10.81
CA LEU A 181 -3.17 12.53 9.61
C LEU A 181 -3.74 13.33 8.45
N GLN A 182 -4.77 14.14 8.70
CA GLN A 182 -5.36 14.98 7.65
C GLN A 182 -4.35 16.03 7.15
N LYS A 183 -3.54 16.62 8.03
CA LYS A 183 -2.44 17.52 7.63
C LYS A 183 -1.38 16.80 6.80
N TYR A 184 -0.99 15.59 7.20
CA TYR A 184 -0.07 14.75 6.42
C TYR A 184 -0.60 14.55 5.00
N TYR A 185 -1.87 14.17 4.86
CA TYR A 185 -2.50 14.01 3.53
C TYR A 185 -2.52 15.30 2.72
N GLU A 186 -2.83 16.45 3.32
CA GLU A 186 -2.77 17.74 2.64
C GLU A 186 -1.37 18.08 2.12
N MET A 187 -0.32 17.78 2.91
CA MET A 187 1.07 18.09 2.53
C MET A 187 1.57 17.28 1.32
N VAL A 188 1.12 16.04 1.20
CA VAL A 188 1.64 15.09 0.19
C VAL A 188 0.70 14.87 -1.00
N MET A 189 -0.48 15.52 -1.01
CA MET A 189 -1.54 15.25 -1.99
C MET A 189 -1.13 15.47 -3.44
N GLU A 190 -0.32 16.49 -3.70
CA GLU A 190 0.08 16.91 -5.05
C GLU A 190 0.81 15.79 -5.81
N GLU A 191 1.72 15.11 -5.12
CA GLU A 191 2.49 13.99 -5.67
C GLU A 191 1.58 12.80 -5.99
N GLN A 192 0.55 12.54 -5.16
CA GLN A 192 -0.33 11.38 -5.34
C GLN A 192 -1.27 11.53 -6.54
N PHE A 193 -1.71 12.76 -6.82
CA PHE A 193 -2.51 13.05 -8.01
C PHE A 193 -1.69 13.08 -9.30
N SER A 194 -0.37 13.23 -9.17
CA SER A 194 0.57 13.35 -10.30
C SER A 194 1.21 12.01 -10.67
N HIS A 195 1.33 11.08 -9.73
CA HIS A 195 1.93 9.76 -9.94
C HIS A 195 0.97 8.83 -10.69
N ARG A 196 1.16 8.74 -12.02
CA ARG A 196 0.30 7.95 -12.91
C ARG A 196 1.02 6.72 -13.44
N VAL A 197 0.27 5.63 -13.55
CA VAL A 197 0.75 4.33 -14.00
C VAL A 197 -0.22 3.74 -15.02
N MET A 198 0.31 2.94 -15.94
CA MET A 198 -0.49 2.11 -16.85
C MET A 198 -1.20 1.02 -16.05
N LEU A 199 -2.52 0.91 -16.21
CA LEU A 199 -3.31 -0.18 -15.68
C LEU A 199 -3.70 -1.11 -16.84
N GLY A 200 -2.98 -2.22 -16.94
CA GLY A 200 -3.03 -3.08 -18.13
C GLY A 200 -2.52 -2.33 -19.36
N GLU A 201 -3.13 -2.60 -20.51
CA GLU A 201 -2.83 -1.94 -21.79
C GLU A 201 -3.84 -0.82 -22.12
N GLN A 202 -4.88 -0.67 -21.28
CA GLN A 202 -6.09 0.08 -21.63
C GLN A 202 -6.02 1.57 -21.29
N GLY A 203 -5.29 1.95 -20.24
CA GLY A 203 -5.26 3.35 -19.81
C GLY A 203 -4.46 3.58 -18.53
N GLU A 204 -4.40 4.84 -18.12
CA GLU A 204 -3.57 5.30 -17.02
C GLU A 204 -4.40 5.89 -15.87
N ILE A 205 -4.13 5.41 -14.66
CA ILE A 205 -4.71 5.95 -13.42
C ILE A 205 -3.61 6.56 -12.56
N ALA A 206 -3.97 7.52 -11.69
CA ALA A 206 -3.05 7.90 -10.63
C ALA A 206 -3.19 6.94 -9.45
N ILE A 207 -2.06 6.53 -8.87
CA ILE A 207 -2.01 5.68 -7.67
C ILE A 207 -1.05 6.29 -6.65
N PRO A 208 -1.18 5.96 -5.35
CA PRO A 208 -0.29 6.51 -4.36
C PRO A 208 1.18 6.15 -4.60
N MET A 209 2.05 7.11 -4.32
CA MET A 209 3.49 6.92 -4.16
C MET A 209 3.75 5.95 -3.01
N VAL A 210 4.88 5.25 -3.07
CA VAL A 210 5.11 4.09 -2.20
C VAL A 210 5.26 4.46 -0.72
N GLU A 211 5.86 5.61 -0.40
CA GLU A 211 6.02 6.14 0.97
C GLU A 211 4.66 6.51 1.57
N PHE A 212 3.82 7.17 0.79
CA PHE A 212 2.44 7.45 1.16
C PHE A 212 1.67 6.15 1.39
N ASN A 213 1.84 5.18 0.49
CA ASN A 213 1.10 3.92 0.51
C ASN A 213 1.40 3.11 1.78
N LEU A 214 2.63 3.19 2.32
CA LEU A 214 2.98 2.60 3.62
C LEU A 214 2.12 3.15 4.76
N ILE A 215 1.99 4.48 4.84
CA ILE A 215 1.22 5.14 5.90
C ILE A 215 -0.29 4.95 5.66
N PHE A 216 -0.75 5.20 4.44
CA PHE A 216 -2.15 5.10 4.06
C PHE A 216 -2.69 3.68 4.34
N GLN A 217 -2.04 2.62 3.85
CA GLN A 217 -2.57 1.27 4.08
C GLN A 217 -2.51 0.84 5.53
N LEU A 218 -1.49 1.23 6.30
CA LEU A 218 -1.50 1.01 7.74
C LEU A 218 -2.67 1.71 8.42
N THR A 219 -2.92 2.98 8.09
CA THR A 219 -4.06 3.71 8.68
C THR A 219 -5.38 3.06 8.29
N HIS A 220 -5.54 2.63 7.03
CA HIS A 220 -6.73 1.95 6.55
C HIS A 220 -6.97 0.61 7.26
N ILE A 221 -5.94 -0.25 7.36
CA ILE A 221 -6.03 -1.52 8.10
C ILE A 221 -6.38 -1.26 9.56
N PHE A 222 -5.75 -0.26 10.17
CA PHE A 222 -6.00 0.09 11.56
C PHE A 222 -7.44 0.56 11.78
N SER A 223 -7.96 1.43 10.91
CA SER A 223 -9.35 1.90 10.99
C SER A 223 -10.35 0.76 10.78
N HIS A 224 -10.05 -0.20 9.92
CA HIS A 224 -10.85 -1.42 9.78
C HIS A 224 -10.82 -2.30 11.02
N LEU A 225 -9.64 -2.48 11.64
CA LEU A 225 -9.50 -3.20 12.91
C LEU A 225 -10.35 -2.55 14.02
N MET A 226 -10.38 -1.22 14.07
CA MET A 226 -11.16 -0.47 15.05
C MET A 226 -12.68 -0.50 14.77
N ASN A 227 -13.11 -0.62 13.51
CA ASN A 227 -14.51 -0.38 13.13
C ASN A 227 -15.30 -1.60 12.65
N GLU A 228 -14.66 -2.62 12.08
CA GLU A 228 -15.35 -3.72 11.39
C GLU A 228 -14.63 -5.06 11.64
N GLY A 229 -13.43 -5.19 11.10
CA GLY A 229 -12.58 -6.38 11.14
C GLY A 229 -11.57 -6.32 9.99
N ILE A 230 -10.55 -7.17 10.05
CA ILE A 230 -9.51 -7.25 9.02
C ILE A 230 -9.28 -8.70 8.60
N GLY A 231 -8.90 -8.92 7.35
CA GLY A 231 -8.55 -10.23 6.81
C GLY A 231 -7.10 -10.28 6.33
N LEU A 232 -6.65 -11.46 5.90
CA LEU A 232 -5.29 -11.62 5.36
C LEU A 232 -5.11 -10.88 4.04
N ARG A 233 -6.15 -10.67 3.23
CA ARG A 233 -6.05 -9.90 1.98
C ARG A 233 -5.45 -8.51 2.21
N GLN A 234 -5.90 -7.79 3.24
CA GLN A 234 -5.35 -6.48 3.57
C GLN A 234 -3.89 -6.56 4.03
N LEU A 235 -3.50 -7.63 4.73
CA LEU A 235 -2.12 -7.85 5.14
C LEU A 235 -1.22 -8.23 3.95
N ILE A 236 -1.73 -9.00 2.98
CA ILE A 236 -0.99 -9.36 1.76
C ILE A 236 -0.85 -8.15 0.84
N ASP A 237 -1.87 -7.30 0.72
CA ASP A 237 -1.74 -6.00 0.07
C ASP A 237 -0.57 -5.21 0.68
N TYR A 238 -0.51 -5.13 2.00
CA TYR A 238 0.55 -4.43 2.70
C TYR A 238 1.94 -5.10 2.57
N TYR A 239 1.99 -6.43 2.53
CA TYR A 239 3.22 -7.17 2.23
C TYR A 239 3.83 -6.74 0.90
N TYR A 240 2.99 -6.58 -0.14
CA TYR A 240 3.46 -6.14 -1.45
C TYR A 240 3.84 -4.66 -1.49
N VAL A 241 3.19 -3.78 -0.72
CA VAL A 241 3.64 -2.38 -0.54
C VAL A 241 5.05 -2.33 0.03
N LEU A 242 5.33 -3.11 1.07
CA LEU A 242 6.67 -3.18 1.67
C LEU A 242 7.69 -3.68 0.64
N CYS A 243 7.35 -4.72 -0.11
CA CYS A 243 8.22 -5.22 -1.16
C CYS A 243 8.49 -4.15 -2.23
N ASP A 244 7.47 -3.40 -2.64
CA ASP A 244 7.60 -2.33 -3.62
C ASP A 244 8.47 -1.18 -3.13
N PHE A 245 8.30 -0.76 -1.86
CA PHE A 245 9.14 0.27 -1.23
C PHE A 245 10.62 -0.05 -1.38
N TYR A 246 11.04 -1.25 -0.98
CA TYR A 246 12.45 -1.63 -1.10
C TYR A 246 12.90 -1.85 -2.55
N LYS A 247 12.01 -2.26 -3.47
CA LYS A 247 12.34 -2.35 -4.91
C LYS A 247 12.63 -0.98 -5.49
N VAL A 248 11.79 0.02 -5.22
CA VAL A 248 11.95 1.40 -5.70
C VAL A 248 13.30 1.95 -5.29
N TYR A 249 13.64 1.88 -4.00
CA TYR A 249 14.92 2.40 -3.50
C TYR A 249 16.14 1.58 -3.96
N GLN A 250 16.00 0.27 -4.18
CA GLN A 250 17.03 -0.54 -4.83
C GLN A 250 17.27 -0.12 -6.28
N ASN A 251 16.23 0.20 -7.04
CA ASN A 251 16.36 0.59 -8.45
C ASN A 251 16.94 2.00 -8.63
N PHE A 252 16.54 2.97 -7.79
CA PHE A 252 17.09 4.33 -7.83
C PHE A 252 18.62 4.35 -7.70
N SER A 253 19.17 3.43 -6.90
CA SER A 253 20.62 3.33 -6.74
C SER A 253 21.38 2.76 -7.93
N LYS A 254 20.69 2.01 -8.80
CA LYS A 254 21.27 1.40 -10.00
C LYS A 254 21.28 2.38 -11.18
N THR A 255 20.29 3.27 -11.28
CA THR A 255 20.16 4.23 -12.39
C THR A 255 20.96 5.52 -12.18
N HIS A 256 21.30 5.87 -10.94
CA HIS A 256 22.20 6.98 -10.60
C HIS A 256 23.41 6.50 -9.79
N PRO A 257 24.38 5.80 -10.40
CA PRO A 257 25.68 5.61 -9.75
C PRO A 257 26.32 6.98 -9.58
N SER A 258 26.58 7.39 -8.35
CA SER A 258 27.14 8.71 -8.00
C SER A 258 28.30 9.12 -8.94
N SER A 259 28.05 10.09 -9.81
CA SER A 259 29.07 10.79 -10.60
C SER A 259 29.89 11.70 -9.69
N LEU A 260 30.73 11.11 -8.85
CA LEU A 260 31.73 11.80 -8.03
C LEU A 260 32.92 10.86 -7.79
N THR A 261 33.53 10.40 -8.87
CA THR A 261 34.94 9.98 -8.82
C THR A 261 35.81 11.21 -9.01
N LEU A 262 36.23 11.77 -7.89
CA LEU A 262 37.46 12.56 -7.82
C LEU A 262 38.58 11.72 -8.43
N LYS A 263 39.15 12.17 -9.55
CA LYS A 263 40.43 11.67 -10.08
C LYS A 263 41.52 11.92 -9.03
N GLY A 264 41.72 10.95 -8.13
CA GLY A 264 42.90 10.87 -7.28
C GLY A 264 44.02 10.19 -8.06
N GLY A 265 45.00 10.98 -8.50
CA GLY A 265 46.13 10.54 -9.30
C GLY A 265 47.06 9.57 -8.59
N SER A 266 47.78 8.80 -9.41
CA SER A 266 48.84 7.86 -9.07
C SER A 266 49.85 8.40 -8.05
N THR A 267 50.18 7.58 -7.06
CA THR A 267 51.38 7.73 -6.25
C THR A 267 52.48 6.80 -6.80
N ALA A 268 53.43 7.39 -7.51
CA ALA A 268 54.76 6.84 -7.71
C ALA A 268 55.81 7.88 -7.23
N PHE A 269 56.70 7.38 -6.36
CA PHE A 269 57.86 7.96 -5.63
C PHE A 269 58.73 9.03 -6.38
N PRO A 270 59.63 9.83 -5.72
CA PRO A 270 60.45 9.51 -4.52
C PRO A 270 60.79 10.67 -3.52
N LYS A 271 61.67 10.34 -2.55
CA LYS A 271 62.21 11.05 -1.36
C LYS A 271 62.78 12.50 -1.58
N PRO A 272 62.95 13.28 -0.48
CA PRO A 272 63.21 14.73 -0.53
C PRO A 272 64.69 15.14 -0.40
N LEU A 273 65.02 16.30 -0.97
CA LEU A 273 66.20 17.12 -0.67
C LEU A 273 65.79 18.61 -0.66
N SER A 274 66.43 19.36 0.24
CA SER A 274 66.00 20.64 0.83
C SER A 274 66.33 21.90 -0.03
N PRO A 275 66.19 23.16 0.45
CA PRO A 275 65.53 24.25 -0.28
C PRO A 275 66.47 25.38 -0.78
N GLN A 276 66.04 26.19 -1.75
CA GLN A 276 66.58 27.56 -1.95
C GLN A 276 65.80 28.40 -2.98
N GLY A 277 65.67 29.70 -2.69
CA GLY A 277 65.51 30.81 -3.66
C GLY A 277 64.06 31.23 -3.98
N THR A 278 63.49 32.28 -3.36
CA THR A 278 63.59 33.73 -3.64
C THR A 278 62.90 34.22 -4.92
N GLY A 279 62.03 35.23 -4.76
CA GLY A 279 61.52 36.12 -5.81
C GLY A 279 59.98 36.15 -5.84
N ASP A 280 59.30 37.10 -5.17
CA ASP A 280 58.92 38.45 -5.68
C ASP A 280 58.25 38.39 -7.08
N VAL A 281 57.13 39.05 -7.42
CA VAL A 281 56.38 40.18 -6.83
C VAL A 281 55.12 40.41 -7.71
N THR A 282 54.12 41.15 -7.18
CA THR A 282 53.02 41.89 -7.86
C THR A 282 51.84 41.16 -8.55
N ALA A 283 50.70 41.07 -7.84
CA ALA A 283 49.50 41.94 -7.90
C ALA A 283 49.07 42.65 -9.24
N PRO A 284 47.84 43.22 -9.37
CA PRO A 284 46.65 42.66 -10.04
C PRO A 284 46.05 43.70 -11.06
N PRO A 285 44.74 44.02 -11.09
CA PRO A 285 43.51 43.33 -11.52
C PRO A 285 42.90 43.98 -12.80
N ARG A 286 41.74 43.50 -13.32
CA ARG A 286 40.63 44.39 -13.77
C ARG A 286 39.36 43.65 -14.24
N ARG A 287 38.24 44.23 -13.81
CA ARG A 287 36.83 44.02 -14.20
C ARG A 287 36.57 44.25 -15.69
N SER A 288 35.50 43.65 -16.24
CA SER A 288 34.30 44.36 -16.76
C SER A 288 33.31 43.41 -17.49
N GLU A 289 32.02 43.50 -17.15
CA GLU A 289 30.86 43.15 -18.01
C GLU A 289 30.73 44.20 -19.17
N PRO A 290 29.72 44.26 -20.09
CA PRO A 290 28.43 43.54 -20.17
C PRO A 290 27.84 43.24 -21.60
N LEU A 291 26.63 42.64 -21.60
CA LEU A 291 25.50 42.75 -22.57
C LEU A 291 25.71 42.40 -24.07
N ARG A 292 24.84 41.54 -24.63
CA ARG A 292 23.78 41.90 -25.63
C ARG A 292 23.06 40.68 -26.24
N SER A 293 21.82 40.96 -26.64
CA SER A 293 20.70 40.19 -27.17
C SER A 293 20.79 39.63 -28.61
N LYS A 294 19.94 38.61 -28.91
CA LYS A 294 19.04 38.45 -30.11
C LYS A 294 18.40 37.04 -30.07
N VAL A 295 17.08 36.85 -29.95
CA VAL A 295 15.96 36.87 -30.96
C VAL A 295 16.02 35.77 -32.03
N GLY A 296 14.95 34.95 -32.07
CA GLY A 296 14.53 34.03 -33.14
C GLY A 296 13.80 32.81 -32.54
N GLY A 297 12.46 32.74 -32.49
CA GLY A 297 11.56 32.11 -33.48
C GLY A 297 11.70 30.57 -33.48
N ALA A 298 10.72 29.67 -33.53
CA ALA A 298 9.26 29.60 -33.50
C ALA A 298 8.90 28.08 -33.59
N SER A 299 7.67 27.67 -33.25
CA SER A 299 6.98 26.42 -33.69
C SER A 299 7.18 25.10 -32.88
N LYS A 300 6.08 24.64 -32.25
CA LYS A 300 5.77 23.24 -31.82
C LYS A 300 5.53 22.32 -33.06
N PRO A 301 5.32 20.97 -33.01
CA PRO A 301 4.95 20.08 -31.87
C PRO A 301 5.66 18.69 -31.81
N SER A 302 5.18 17.84 -30.87
CA SER A 302 5.56 16.47 -30.46
C SER A 302 5.58 15.37 -31.54
N GLN A 303 6.29 14.25 -31.30
CA GLN A 303 5.69 12.92 -31.03
C GLN A 303 6.71 11.82 -30.65
N ASP A 304 6.16 10.79 -29.98
CA ASP A 304 6.56 9.37 -29.94
C ASP A 304 7.36 8.80 -28.74
N CYS A 305 6.56 8.41 -27.74
CA CYS A 305 6.38 7.04 -27.20
C CYS A 305 7.36 5.92 -27.64
N ALA A 306 8.04 5.34 -26.65
CA ALA A 306 8.43 3.92 -26.57
C ALA A 306 8.50 3.59 -25.06
N GLY A 307 7.74 2.64 -24.51
CA GLY A 307 7.80 1.21 -24.82
C GLY A 307 8.90 0.58 -23.96
N TRP A 308 8.62 0.22 -22.71
CA TRP A 308 9.57 -0.50 -21.85
C TRP A 308 9.05 -1.90 -21.57
N ASP A 309 9.53 -2.83 -22.39
CA ASP A 309 9.37 -4.26 -22.21
C ASP A 309 10.21 -4.79 -21.03
N ARG A 310 9.64 -5.82 -20.41
CA ARG A 310 10.27 -6.67 -19.39
C ARG A 310 11.49 -7.39 -19.96
N LEU A 311 12.63 -7.29 -19.28
CA LEU A 311 13.70 -8.28 -19.37
C LEU A 311 14.24 -8.64 -17.98
N SER A 312 14.13 -9.94 -17.68
CA SER A 312 14.90 -10.66 -16.67
C SER A 312 16.40 -10.56 -16.98
N ILE A 313 17.27 -10.52 -15.96
CA ILE A 313 18.64 -11.07 -15.97
C ILE A 313 19.20 -11.12 -14.54
N GLU A 314 19.93 -12.21 -14.27
CA GLU A 314 20.65 -12.56 -13.06
C GLU A 314 21.92 -11.72 -12.82
N GLY A 315 22.30 -11.62 -11.53
CA GLY A 315 23.67 -11.60 -11.01
C GLY A 315 24.67 -10.53 -11.49
N ASP A 316 24.94 -9.53 -10.65
CA ASP A 316 26.33 -9.16 -10.37
C ASP A 316 26.50 -8.38 -9.04
N ASN A 317 27.56 -8.70 -8.29
CA ASN A 317 27.92 -8.14 -7.00
C ASN A 317 28.87 -6.95 -7.18
N SER A 318 28.44 -5.72 -6.81
CA SER A 318 29.33 -4.56 -6.68
C SER A 318 29.09 -3.83 -5.35
N ALA A 319 30.10 -3.89 -4.48
CA ALA A 319 30.09 -3.36 -3.11
C ALA A 319 30.13 -1.81 -3.02
N GLY A 320 30.19 -1.09 -4.14
CA GLY A 320 30.16 0.38 -4.18
C GLY A 320 28.75 0.98 -4.33
N SER A 321 27.76 0.20 -4.78
CA SER A 321 26.38 0.65 -4.96
C SER A 321 25.58 0.56 -3.65
N THR A 322 25.88 -0.45 -2.80
CA THR A 322 25.14 -0.76 -1.57
C THR A 322 24.99 0.43 -0.62
N THR A 323 26.03 1.26 -0.44
CA THR A 323 26.06 2.36 0.55
C THR A 323 25.14 3.53 0.20
N ALA A 324 25.03 3.89 -1.09
CA ALA A 324 24.14 4.96 -1.54
C ALA A 324 22.66 4.52 -1.55
N VAL A 325 22.38 3.26 -1.93
CA VAL A 325 21.03 2.65 -1.80
C VAL A 325 20.54 2.75 -0.37
N THR A 326 21.43 2.41 0.57
CA THR A 326 21.09 2.38 1.99
C THR A 326 20.80 3.79 2.53
N SER A 327 21.44 4.85 2.03
CA SER A 327 21.22 6.21 2.56
C SER A 327 19.89 6.84 2.14
N SER A 328 19.44 6.65 0.89
CA SER A 328 18.15 7.21 0.42
C SER A 328 16.96 6.43 1.00
N ALA A 329 17.05 5.11 1.01
CA ALA A 329 16.06 4.25 1.64
C ALA A 329 15.96 4.53 3.15
N SER A 330 17.11 4.73 3.83
CA SER A 330 17.14 5.11 5.24
C SER A 330 16.44 6.43 5.48
N THR A 331 16.70 7.45 4.65
CA THR A 331 16.08 8.77 4.82
C THR A 331 14.55 8.71 4.67
N ALA A 332 14.06 8.03 3.63
CA ALA A 332 12.62 7.83 3.43
C ALA A 332 11.99 7.01 4.56
N LEU A 333 12.70 5.99 5.03
CA LEU A 333 12.28 5.17 6.16
C LEU A 333 12.20 5.99 7.45
N ASP A 334 13.15 6.88 7.72
CA ASP A 334 13.16 7.76 8.89
C ASP A 334 11.95 8.69 8.90
N VAL A 335 11.57 9.22 7.73
CA VAL A 335 10.34 10.02 7.56
C VAL A 335 9.11 9.17 7.87
N VAL A 336 8.97 7.98 7.27
CA VAL A 336 7.84 7.08 7.56
C VAL A 336 7.76 6.74 9.03
N GLN A 337 8.88 6.41 9.67
CA GLN A 337 8.94 6.07 11.09
C GLN A 337 8.55 7.24 11.98
N LYS A 338 8.95 8.46 11.63
CA LYS A 338 8.54 9.68 12.34
C LYS A 338 7.02 9.86 12.25
N GLU A 339 6.44 9.77 11.05
CA GLU A 339 4.99 9.89 10.85
C GLU A 339 4.23 8.82 11.67
N LEU A 340 4.69 7.56 11.65
CA LEU A 340 4.06 6.49 12.44
C LEU A 340 4.07 6.77 13.95
N LYS A 341 5.11 7.41 14.48
CA LYS A 341 5.14 7.84 15.89
C LYS A 341 4.16 8.98 16.14
N GLU A 342 4.16 9.99 15.26
CA GLU A 342 3.31 11.17 15.42
C GLU A 342 1.82 10.87 15.32
N LEU A 343 1.46 9.86 14.52
CA LEU A 343 0.11 9.34 14.31
C LEU A 343 -0.34 8.32 15.38
N GLY A 344 0.54 7.94 16.31
CA GLY A 344 0.23 6.94 17.33
C GLY A 344 0.16 5.50 16.81
N LEU A 345 0.65 5.25 15.59
CA LEU A 345 0.59 3.95 14.90
C LEU A 345 1.80 3.06 15.18
N TRP A 346 2.84 3.55 15.87
CA TRP A 346 4.09 2.82 16.09
C TRP A 346 3.91 1.38 16.60
N LYS A 347 3.08 1.18 17.63
CA LYS A 347 2.85 -0.16 18.21
C LYS A 347 2.04 -1.06 17.27
N PHE A 348 1.09 -0.49 16.55
CA PHE A 348 0.31 -1.21 15.55
C PHE A 348 1.19 -1.64 14.38
N ALA A 349 2.00 -0.73 13.82
CA ALA A 349 2.98 -1.02 12.79
C ALA A 349 3.95 -2.12 13.24
N GLY A 350 4.45 -2.08 14.48
CA GLY A 350 5.27 -3.16 15.04
C GLY A 350 4.54 -4.52 15.08
N GLY A 351 3.24 -4.51 15.43
CA GLY A 351 2.41 -5.72 15.35
C GLY A 351 2.26 -6.26 13.93
N ILE A 352 2.08 -5.38 12.95
CA ILE A 352 2.04 -5.76 11.53
C ILE A 352 3.40 -6.30 11.09
N MET A 353 4.52 -5.68 11.47
CA MET A 353 5.88 -6.17 11.16
C MET A 353 6.15 -7.55 11.76
N TYR A 354 5.65 -7.83 12.97
CA TYR A 354 5.71 -9.18 13.52
C TYR A 354 4.99 -10.20 12.63
N ILE A 355 3.81 -9.86 12.10
CA ILE A 355 3.08 -10.75 11.18
C ILE A 355 3.85 -10.91 9.85
N MET A 356 4.36 -9.81 9.29
CA MET A 356 5.15 -9.87 8.06
C MET A 356 6.35 -10.81 8.20
N GLN A 357 7.06 -10.74 9.32
CA GLN A 357 8.22 -11.57 9.61
C GLN A 357 7.82 -13.01 9.95
N GLU A 358 7.06 -13.20 11.03
CA GLU A 358 6.81 -14.52 11.63
C GLU A 358 5.72 -15.31 10.92
N VAL A 359 4.85 -14.68 10.14
CA VAL A 359 3.76 -15.37 9.42
C VAL A 359 4.07 -15.40 7.93
N PHE A 360 4.48 -14.28 7.34
CA PHE A 360 4.75 -14.20 5.90
C PHE A 360 6.21 -14.42 5.52
N GLY A 361 7.12 -14.65 6.47
CA GLY A 361 8.52 -14.95 6.18
C GLY A 361 9.29 -13.77 5.58
N MET A 362 8.88 -12.53 5.86
CA MET A 362 9.59 -11.34 5.42
C MET A 362 10.93 -11.23 6.16
N PRO A 363 12.06 -10.98 5.47
CA PRO A 363 13.34 -10.78 6.14
C PRO A 363 13.35 -9.51 6.98
N ALA A 364 14.07 -9.52 8.10
CA ALA A 364 14.16 -8.40 9.02
C ALA A 364 14.64 -7.09 8.36
N SER A 365 15.46 -7.18 7.31
CA SER A 365 15.95 -6.03 6.53
C SER A 365 14.87 -5.27 5.76
N ARG A 366 13.67 -5.85 5.61
CA ARG A 366 12.51 -5.22 4.96
C ARG A 366 11.45 -4.72 5.94
N LEU A 367 11.71 -4.76 7.24
CA LEU A 367 10.77 -4.26 8.24
C LEU A 367 10.96 -2.76 8.41
N ILE A 368 9.85 -2.02 8.37
CA ILE A 368 9.89 -0.56 8.51
C ILE A 368 9.96 -0.09 9.97
N VAL A 369 9.65 -0.96 10.92
CA VAL A 369 9.81 -0.75 12.36
C VAL A 369 10.15 -2.07 13.06
N PRO A 370 10.73 -2.07 14.28
CA PRO A 370 10.95 -3.30 15.01
C PRO A 370 9.64 -4.08 15.25
N PRO A 371 9.65 -5.41 15.09
CA PRO A 371 8.48 -6.25 15.30
C PRO A 371 8.03 -6.21 16.77
N ASN A 372 6.71 -6.23 16.98
CA ASN A 372 6.11 -6.26 18.31
C ASN A 372 5.21 -7.49 18.46
N GLU A 373 5.75 -8.53 19.09
CA GLU A 373 5.08 -9.82 19.24
C GLU A 373 3.72 -9.74 19.95
N LYS A 374 3.62 -8.94 21.03
CA LYS A 374 2.37 -8.80 21.80
C LYS A 374 1.24 -8.26 20.91
N TYR A 375 1.53 -7.20 20.15
CA TYR A 375 0.55 -6.59 19.25
C TYR A 375 0.31 -7.47 18.02
N GLY A 376 1.36 -8.10 17.48
CA GLY A 376 1.27 -8.96 16.31
C GLY A 376 0.41 -10.21 16.56
N LYS A 377 0.60 -10.89 17.69
CA LYS A 377 -0.25 -12.02 18.10
C LYS A 377 -1.71 -11.60 18.27
N PHE A 378 -1.95 -10.44 18.86
CA PHE A 378 -3.31 -9.90 19.00
C PHE A 378 -3.97 -9.64 17.63
N VAL A 379 -3.29 -8.89 16.76
CA VAL A 379 -3.80 -8.55 15.42
C VAL A 379 -4.00 -9.81 14.57
N LEU A 380 -3.07 -10.76 14.61
CA LEU A 380 -3.21 -12.03 13.88
C LEU A 380 -4.43 -12.82 14.35
N ASN A 381 -4.72 -12.82 15.65
CA ASN A 381 -5.92 -13.47 16.17
C ASN A 381 -7.20 -12.79 15.67
N GLU A 382 -7.24 -11.45 15.66
CA GLU A 382 -8.35 -10.70 15.09
C GLU A 382 -8.56 -11.05 13.60
N VAL A 383 -7.48 -11.17 12.82
CA VAL A 383 -7.55 -11.54 11.40
C VAL A 383 -8.10 -12.95 11.18
N LEU A 384 -7.60 -13.92 11.93
CA LEU A 384 -7.99 -15.33 11.81
C LEU A 384 -9.45 -15.54 12.22
N GLU A 385 -9.92 -14.83 13.23
CA GLU A 385 -11.30 -14.93 13.72
C GLU A 385 -12.27 -14.17 12.80
N ALA A 386 -11.99 -12.90 12.50
CA ALA A 386 -12.89 -12.01 11.75
C ALA A 386 -13.05 -12.40 10.27
N GLY A 387 -11.96 -12.80 9.60
CA GLY A 387 -11.95 -12.99 8.14
C GLY A 387 -12.22 -11.69 7.36
N ASN A 388 -12.71 -11.79 6.12
CA ASN A 388 -12.97 -10.64 5.25
C ASN A 388 -13.90 -9.59 5.89
N PHE A 389 -13.30 -8.52 6.44
CA PHE A 389 -14.00 -7.41 7.13
C PHE A 389 -14.98 -7.88 8.22
N GLY A 390 -14.63 -8.91 8.98
CA GLY A 390 -15.47 -9.39 10.08
C GLY A 390 -16.74 -10.14 9.65
N ARG A 391 -16.95 -10.39 8.35
CA ARG A 391 -18.13 -11.14 7.84
C ARG A 391 -18.24 -12.56 8.42
N HIS A 392 -17.14 -13.10 8.95
CA HIS A 392 -17.07 -14.44 9.52
C HIS A 392 -16.83 -14.44 11.04
N ASP A 393 -16.96 -13.29 11.71
CA ASP A 393 -16.70 -13.18 13.14
C ASP A 393 -17.84 -13.80 13.97
N ALA A 394 -17.59 -15.01 14.47
CA ALA A 394 -18.52 -15.74 15.34
C ALA A 394 -18.69 -15.12 16.73
N ARG A 395 -17.91 -14.09 17.09
CA ARG A 395 -18.02 -13.38 18.38
C ARG A 395 -19.10 -12.32 18.38
N ASN A 396 -19.82 -12.11 17.28
CA ASN A 396 -20.96 -11.22 17.23
C ASN A 396 -22.17 -11.83 17.98
N ARG A 397 -22.39 -11.39 19.22
CA ARG A 397 -23.30 -12.06 20.18
C ARG A 397 -24.56 -11.27 20.53
N PHE A 398 -24.64 -10.00 20.14
CA PHE A 398 -25.73 -9.11 20.57
C PHE A 398 -26.89 -9.01 19.56
N GLY A 399 -26.94 -9.89 18.56
CA GLY A 399 -27.99 -9.92 17.54
C GLY A 399 -27.86 -8.80 16.49
N ARG A 400 -28.80 -8.77 15.53
CA ARG A 400 -28.79 -7.85 14.37
C ARG A 400 -29.61 -6.56 14.58
N SER A 401 -30.10 -6.32 15.79
CA SER A 401 -30.85 -5.09 16.09
C SER A 401 -29.89 -3.89 16.16
N GLN A 402 -30.42 -2.67 16.00
CA GLN A 402 -29.60 -1.44 16.12
C GLN A 402 -28.91 -1.35 17.49
N LEU A 403 -29.61 -1.74 18.56
CA LEU A 403 -29.07 -1.82 19.91
C LEU A 403 -27.97 -2.90 20.00
N GLY A 404 -28.22 -4.07 19.41
CA GLY A 404 -27.27 -5.17 19.35
C GLY A 404 -25.96 -4.78 18.66
N HIS A 405 -26.06 -4.14 17.50
CA HIS A 405 -24.91 -3.61 16.78
C HIS A 405 -24.13 -2.57 17.61
N ASN A 406 -24.81 -1.71 18.35
CA ASN A 406 -24.14 -0.74 19.23
C ASN A 406 -23.43 -1.43 20.40
N LEU A 407 -24.06 -2.42 21.06
CA LEU A 407 -23.45 -3.19 22.15
C LEU A 407 -22.24 -4.00 21.67
N GLN A 408 -22.32 -4.62 20.49
CA GLN A 408 -21.19 -5.34 19.90
C GLN A 408 -19.98 -4.41 19.67
N ARG A 409 -20.22 -3.17 19.23
CA ARG A 409 -19.15 -2.18 19.06
C ARG A 409 -18.52 -1.80 20.40
N VAL A 410 -19.32 -1.46 21.41
CA VAL A 410 -18.79 -1.13 22.75
C VAL A 410 -17.96 -2.28 23.33
N TYR A 411 -18.43 -3.52 23.19
CA TYR A 411 -17.67 -4.70 23.62
C TYR A 411 -16.31 -4.81 22.90
N ARG A 412 -16.29 -4.58 21.59
CA ARG A 412 -15.06 -4.54 20.81
C ARG A 412 -14.12 -3.42 21.28
N ASP A 413 -14.65 -2.21 21.50
CA ASP A 413 -13.85 -1.06 21.92
C ASP A 413 -13.21 -1.29 23.29
N ILE A 414 -13.94 -1.91 24.24
CA ILE A 414 -13.39 -2.31 25.54
C ILE A 414 -12.22 -3.29 25.37
N ARG A 415 -12.34 -4.29 24.48
CA ARG A 415 -11.26 -5.23 24.19
C ARG A 415 -10.06 -4.52 23.56
N LEU A 416 -10.32 -3.62 22.61
CA LEU A 416 -9.29 -2.87 21.90
C LEU A 416 -8.59 -1.84 22.79
N ALA A 417 -9.26 -1.32 23.82
CA ALA A 417 -8.69 -0.33 24.75
C ALA A 417 -7.41 -0.82 25.45
N ARG A 418 -7.26 -2.14 25.64
CA ARG A 418 -6.02 -2.75 26.18
C ARG A 418 -4.80 -2.55 25.28
N TYR A 419 -5.00 -2.39 23.97
CA TYR A 419 -3.95 -2.27 22.97
C TYR A 419 -3.90 -0.85 22.38
N PHE A 420 -5.05 -0.25 22.11
CA PHE A 420 -5.20 1.05 21.44
C PHE A 420 -6.11 1.99 22.26
N PRO A 421 -5.72 2.38 23.49
CA PRO A 421 -6.60 3.13 24.39
C PRO A 421 -7.03 4.48 23.80
N GLY A 422 -6.13 5.20 23.12
CA GLY A 422 -6.45 6.49 22.52
C GLY A 422 -7.58 6.41 21.48
N GLU A 423 -7.54 5.42 20.60
CA GLU A 423 -8.57 5.23 19.58
C GLU A 423 -9.87 4.69 20.17
N ALA A 424 -9.77 3.67 21.04
CA ALA A 424 -10.94 3.04 21.66
C ALA A 424 -11.73 4.00 22.55
N LEU A 425 -11.05 4.87 23.31
CA LEU A 425 -11.70 5.87 24.16
C LEU A 425 -12.27 7.05 23.35
N CYS A 426 -11.70 7.35 22.18
CA CYS A 426 -12.23 8.39 21.31
C CYS A 426 -13.40 7.92 20.43
N GLU A 427 -13.58 6.61 20.23
CA GLU A 427 -14.66 6.08 19.38
C GLU A 427 -16.06 6.61 19.76
N PRO A 428 -16.48 6.58 21.05
CA PRO A 428 -17.82 7.06 21.40
C PRO A 428 -17.98 8.56 21.14
N LEU A 429 -16.92 9.34 21.40
CA LEU A 429 -16.89 10.78 21.16
C LEU A 429 -16.95 11.09 19.66
N PHE A 430 -16.15 10.38 18.86
CA PHE A 430 -16.14 10.50 17.40
C PHE A 430 -17.52 10.17 16.83
N ARG A 431 -18.19 9.15 17.36
CA ARG A 431 -19.53 8.74 16.92
C ARG A 431 -20.58 9.82 17.18
N VAL A 432 -20.60 10.41 18.37
CA VAL A 432 -21.52 11.51 18.71
C VAL A 432 -21.25 12.70 17.80
N TRP A 433 -19.98 13.08 17.66
CA TRP A 433 -19.59 14.15 16.75
C TRP A 433 -20.00 13.87 15.30
N HIS A 434 -19.77 12.65 14.80
CA HIS A 434 -20.08 12.23 13.43
C HIS A 434 -21.58 12.20 13.16
N PHE A 435 -22.40 11.86 14.17
CA PHE A 435 -23.85 11.96 14.07
C PHE A 435 -24.29 13.41 13.78
N PHE A 436 -23.80 14.38 14.55
CA PHE A 436 -24.10 15.80 14.30
C PHE A 436 -23.50 16.31 12.98
N TRP A 437 -22.30 15.84 12.64
CA TRP A 437 -21.70 16.12 11.34
C TRP A 437 -22.61 15.65 10.20
N ARG A 438 -23.14 14.42 10.24
CA ARG A 438 -24.09 13.93 9.22
C ARG A 438 -25.37 14.74 9.17
N LEU A 439 -25.91 15.20 10.31
CA LEU A 439 -27.09 16.07 10.32
C LEU A 439 -26.83 17.39 9.59
N LYS A 440 -25.64 17.98 9.78
CA LYS A 440 -25.22 19.20 9.07
C LYS A 440 -25.13 18.98 7.56
N TYR A 441 -24.64 17.82 7.13
CA TYR A 441 -24.50 17.44 5.72
C TYR A 441 -25.70 16.64 5.19
N LYS A 442 -26.85 16.60 5.86
CA LYS A 442 -28.09 15.99 5.30
C LYS A 442 -28.91 16.97 4.44
N LYS A 443 -28.54 18.26 4.47
CA LYS A 443 -29.20 19.32 3.70
C LYS A 443 -28.76 19.31 2.25
#